data_AF-A0A961YQ78-F1
#
_entry.id   AF-A0A961YQ78-F1
#
_cell.length_a   1.000
_cell.length_b   1.000
_cell.length_c   1.000
_cell.angle_alpha   90.00
_cell.angle_beta   90.00
_cell.angle_gamma   90.00
#
_symmetry.space_group_name_H-M   'P 1'
#
loop_
_entity.id
_entity.type
_entity.pdbx_description
1 polymer ?
#
loop_
_entity_poly.entity_id
_entity_poly.type
_entity_poly.pdbx_seq_one_letter_code
_entity_poly.pdbx_strand_id
1 'polypeptide(L)'
;MDLEHWLWLAVAAYGLHVLEEFALNWRDWASAVIGLPVEWADFYVVNGLVIVLGIVAANLAMAAPAVALAFPALMMINGIFFHILPFIRTRGRYSPGLGTAVVLFLPIGFACYTEASAAGQLDAGVMVGSILIGAALMAMPIVLLKIRDRPYFRQDRP
;
A
#
# COMPACT_ATOMS: atom_id res chain seq x y z
N MET A 1 -23.66 -1.11 -2.03
CA MET A 1 -22.45 -0.29 -2.25
C MET A 1 -21.60 -1.13 -3.18
N ASP A 2 -21.30 -0.66 -4.39
CA ASP A 2 -20.53 -1.45 -5.36
C ASP A 2 -19.01 -1.32 -5.12
N LEU A 3 -18.22 -2.01 -5.95
CA LEU A 3 -16.77 -2.03 -5.88
C LEU A 3 -16.15 -0.62 -6.00
N GLU A 4 -16.69 0.25 -6.86
CA GLU A 4 -16.18 1.62 -7.03
C GLU A 4 -16.28 2.41 -5.72
N HIS A 5 -17.44 2.34 -5.06
CA HIS A 5 -17.63 3.01 -3.78
C HIS A 5 -16.70 2.46 -2.69
N TRP A 6 -16.48 1.15 -2.65
CA TRP A 6 -15.51 0.54 -1.74
C TRP A 6 -14.08 0.99 -2.03
N LEU A 7 -13.69 1.15 -3.30
CA LEU A 7 -12.38 1.66 -3.69
C LEU A 7 -12.21 3.14 -3.31
N TRP A 8 -13.25 3.97 -3.41
CA TRP A 8 -13.21 5.34 -2.89
C TRP A 8 -13.05 5.39 -1.37
N LEU A 9 -13.71 4.50 -0.63
CA LEU A 9 -13.48 4.34 0.81
C LEU A 9 -12.04 3.87 1.10
N ALA A 10 -11.50 3.00 0.26
CA ALA A 10 -10.11 2.56 0.35
C ALA A 10 -9.13 3.74 0.15
N VAL A 11 -9.40 4.66 -0.78
CA VAL A 11 -8.61 5.89 -0.98
C VAL A 11 -8.62 6.74 0.29
N ALA A 12 -9.81 6.98 0.84
CA ALA A 12 -9.95 7.76 2.08
C ALA A 12 -9.23 7.09 3.26
N ALA A 13 -9.35 5.77 3.40
CA ALA A 13 -8.66 4.99 4.41
C ALA A 13 -7.13 5.08 4.26
N TYR A 14 -6.62 5.05 3.03
CA TYR A 14 -5.19 5.25 2.77
C TYR A 14 -4.74 6.65 3.19
N GLY A 15 -5.54 7.69 2.93
CA GLY A 15 -5.25 9.04 3.42
C GLY A 15 -5.13 9.11 4.94
N LEU A 16 -6.04 8.45 5.68
CA LEU A 16 -5.98 8.36 7.14
C LEU A 16 -4.77 7.57 7.63
N HIS A 17 -4.38 6.52 6.92
CA HIS A 17 -3.18 5.74 7.22
C HIS A 17 -1.90 6.58 7.08
N VAL A 18 -1.77 7.33 5.99
CA VAL A 18 -0.65 8.26 5.77
C VAL A 18 -0.59 9.32 6.87
N LEU A 19 -1.74 9.82 7.32
CA LEU A 19 -1.81 10.76 8.45
C LEU A 19 -1.30 10.13 9.75
N GLU A 20 -1.70 8.89 10.06
CA GLU A 20 -1.20 8.16 11.23
C GLU A 20 0.32 7.96 11.16
N GLU A 21 0.82 7.48 10.02
CA GLU A 21 2.25 7.27 9.78
C GLU A 21 3.05 8.56 9.95
N PHE A 22 2.56 9.67 9.39
CA PHE A 22 3.20 10.97 9.52
C PHE A 22 3.22 11.45 10.98
N ALA A 23 2.05 11.43 11.66
CA ALA A 23 1.91 11.91 13.02
C ALA A 23 2.73 11.10 14.04
N LEU A 24 2.90 9.80 13.80
CA LEU A 24 3.62 8.88 14.67
C LEU A 24 5.05 8.57 14.20
N ASN A 25 5.58 9.38 13.25
CA ASN A 25 6.96 9.34 12.78
C ASN A 25 7.40 7.97 12.21
N TRP A 26 6.60 7.46 11.26
CA TRP A 26 6.91 6.23 10.53
C TRP A 26 8.30 6.25 9.90
N ARG A 27 8.74 7.38 9.35
CA ARG A 27 10.04 7.50 8.67
C ARG A 27 11.21 7.08 9.56
N ASP A 28 11.32 7.63 10.78
CA ASP A 28 12.39 7.25 11.70
C ASP A 28 12.20 5.83 12.24
N TRP A 29 10.95 5.41 12.47
CA TRP A 29 10.67 4.04 12.85
C TRP A 29 11.12 3.05 11.77
N ALA A 30 10.85 3.34 10.50
CA ALA A 30 11.17 2.48 9.37
C ALA A 30 12.68 2.32 9.20
N SER A 31 13.42 3.43 9.33
CA SER A 31 14.89 3.41 9.37
C SER A 31 15.42 2.56 10.53
N ALA A 32 14.89 2.78 11.74
CA ALA A 32 15.39 2.11 12.94
C ALA A 32 14.98 0.63 13.07
N VAL A 33 13.84 0.22 12.52
CA VAL A 33 13.25 -1.12 12.76
C VAL A 33 13.39 -2.03 11.55
N ILE A 34 13.11 -1.53 10.35
CA ILE A 34 13.14 -2.32 9.11
C ILE A 34 14.31 -1.95 8.19
N GLY A 35 15.19 -1.03 8.62
CA GLY A 35 16.44 -0.70 7.96
C GLY A 35 16.26 -0.07 6.59
N LEU A 36 15.12 0.56 6.33
CA LEU A 36 14.87 1.26 5.06
C LEU A 36 15.49 2.67 5.13
N PRO A 37 16.32 3.07 4.15
CA PRO A 37 16.93 4.39 4.10
C PRO A 37 15.95 5.44 3.57
N VAL A 38 14.81 5.61 4.25
CA VAL A 38 13.71 6.46 3.80
C VAL A 38 13.89 7.88 4.30
N GLU A 39 13.73 8.85 3.41
CA GLU A 39 13.62 10.26 3.77
C GLU A 39 12.15 10.74 3.75
N TRP A 40 11.90 11.91 4.34
CA TRP A 40 10.55 12.49 4.29
C TRP A 40 10.10 12.81 2.86
N ALA A 41 11.01 13.20 1.97
CA ALA A 41 10.70 13.41 0.56
C ALA A 41 10.22 12.11 -0.12
N ASP A 42 10.89 10.99 0.15
CA ASP A 42 10.48 9.67 -0.33
C ASP A 42 9.06 9.33 0.17
N PHE A 43 8.80 9.56 1.46
CA PHE A 43 7.49 9.33 2.08
C PHE A 43 6.37 10.13 1.39
N TYR A 44 6.57 11.43 1.16
CA TYR A 44 5.55 12.27 0.53
C TYR A 44 5.28 11.88 -0.92
N VAL A 45 6.33 11.62 -1.72
CA VAL A 45 6.18 11.27 -3.13
C VAL A 45 5.49 9.92 -3.29
N VAL A 46 5.94 8.91 -2.54
CA VAL A 46 5.35 7.56 -2.62
C VAL A 46 3.90 7.58 -2.18
N ASN A 47 3.59 8.19 -1.03
CA ASN A 47 2.21 8.22 -0.55
C ASN A 47 1.29 9.09 -1.42
N GLY A 48 1.77 10.21 -1.96
CA GLY A 48 1.03 10.99 -2.95
C GLY A 48 0.68 10.17 -4.18
N LEU A 49 1.63 9.37 -4.69
CA LEU A 49 1.39 8.47 -5.81
C LEU A 49 0.39 7.36 -5.47
N VAL A 50 0.45 6.79 -4.26
CA VAL A 50 -0.50 5.74 -3.86
C VAL A 50 -1.94 6.27 -3.77
N ILE A 51 -2.15 7.52 -3.34
CA ILE A 51 -3.47 8.17 -3.42
C ILE A 51 -3.95 8.29 -4.87
N VAL A 52 -3.09 8.72 -5.79
CA VAL A 52 -3.42 8.78 -7.23
C VAL A 52 -3.76 7.39 -7.77
N LEU A 53 -3.00 6.35 -7.40
CA LEU A 53 -3.27 4.97 -7.79
C LEU A 53 -4.64 4.50 -7.29
N GLY A 54 -5.03 4.84 -6.07
CA GLY A 54 -6.35 4.52 -5.54
C GLY A 54 -7.49 5.23 -6.29
N ILE A 55 -7.30 6.51 -6.66
CA ILE A 55 -8.26 7.24 -7.51
C ILE A 55 -8.40 6.56 -8.87
N VAL A 56 -7.28 6.19 -9.49
CA VAL A 56 -7.27 5.45 -10.77
C VAL A 56 -7.99 4.11 -10.61
N ALA A 57 -7.71 3.38 -9.54
CA ALA A 57 -8.34 2.10 -9.26
C ALA A 57 -9.87 2.21 -9.16
N ALA A 58 -10.37 3.20 -8.40
CA ALA A 58 -11.81 3.46 -8.28
C ALA A 58 -12.46 3.72 -9.64
N ASN A 59 -11.85 4.57 -10.48
CA ASN A 59 -12.35 4.89 -11.82
C ASN A 59 -12.25 3.71 -12.82
N LEU A 60 -11.46 2.69 -12.51
CA LEU A 60 -11.27 1.50 -13.35
C LEU A 60 -12.03 0.26 -12.83
N ALA A 61 -12.83 0.39 -11.77
CA ALA A 61 -13.51 -0.72 -11.10
C ALA A 61 -14.20 -1.70 -12.08
N MET A 62 -14.96 -1.14 -13.04
CA MET A 62 -15.69 -1.93 -14.03
C MET A 62 -14.84 -2.32 -15.25
N ALA A 63 -13.92 -1.45 -15.67
CA ALA A 63 -13.20 -1.60 -16.93
C ALA A 63 -12.01 -2.57 -16.82
N ALA A 64 -11.36 -2.60 -15.65
CA ALA A 64 -10.20 -3.44 -15.39
C ALA A 64 -10.17 -3.91 -13.92
N PRO A 65 -11.03 -4.88 -13.53
CA PRO A 65 -11.16 -5.32 -12.13
C PRO A 65 -9.83 -5.75 -11.50
N ALA A 66 -8.92 -6.39 -12.25
CA ALA A 66 -7.60 -6.79 -11.74
C ALA A 66 -6.73 -5.58 -11.37
N VAL A 67 -6.77 -4.51 -12.18
CA VAL A 67 -6.03 -3.26 -11.93
C VAL A 67 -6.68 -2.52 -10.76
N ALA A 68 -8.01 -2.45 -10.72
CA ALA A 68 -8.75 -1.82 -9.64
C ALA A 68 -8.48 -2.51 -8.28
N LEU A 69 -8.56 -3.83 -8.23
CA LEU A 69 -8.30 -4.62 -7.01
C LEU A 69 -6.82 -4.66 -6.61
N ALA A 70 -5.90 -4.19 -7.45
CA ALA A 70 -4.49 -4.09 -7.07
C ALA A 70 -4.28 -3.08 -5.94
N PHE A 71 -5.13 -2.06 -5.83
CA PHE A 71 -5.07 -1.08 -4.74
C PHE A 71 -5.44 -1.66 -3.37
N PRO A 72 -6.58 -2.35 -3.17
CA PRO A 72 -6.85 -3.05 -1.92
C PRO A 72 -5.86 -4.20 -1.67
N ALA A 73 -5.32 -4.86 -2.71
CA ALA A 73 -4.23 -5.81 -2.53
C ALA A 73 -2.98 -5.14 -1.92
N LEU A 74 -2.58 -3.99 -2.47
CA LEU A 74 -1.47 -3.17 -1.99
C LEU A 74 -1.69 -2.78 -0.52
N MET A 75 -2.89 -2.32 -0.16
CA MET A 75 -3.25 -1.99 1.23
C MET A 75 -3.10 -3.18 2.17
N MET A 76 -3.63 -4.35 1.79
CA MET A 76 -3.52 -5.55 2.62
C MET A 76 -2.06 -6.01 2.75
N ILE A 77 -1.28 -5.97 1.66
CA ILE A 77 0.15 -6.28 1.69
C ILE A 77 0.88 -5.28 2.60
N ASN A 78 0.57 -3.99 2.50
CA ASN A 78 1.13 -2.95 3.38
C ASN A 78 0.84 -3.28 4.85
N GLY A 79 -0.44 -3.38 5.19
CA GLY A 79 -0.90 -3.66 6.55
C GLY A 79 -0.29 -4.92 7.14
N ILE A 80 -0.22 -6.01 6.38
CA ILE A 80 0.31 -7.30 6.83
C ILE A 80 1.84 -7.23 6.99
N PHE A 81 2.58 -6.83 5.95
CA PHE A 81 4.02 -7.03 5.90
C PHE A 81 4.85 -5.87 6.45
N PHE A 82 4.29 -4.66 6.52
CA PHE A 82 5.00 -3.46 6.97
C PHE A 82 4.53 -2.94 8.33
N HIS A 83 3.38 -3.40 8.83
CA HIS A 83 2.87 -3.00 10.14
C HIS A 83 2.65 -4.18 11.09
N ILE A 84 1.76 -5.12 10.74
CA ILE A 84 1.39 -6.23 11.63
C ILE A 84 2.58 -7.16 11.85
N LEU A 85 3.24 -7.61 10.78
CA LEU A 85 4.36 -8.53 10.89
C LEU A 85 5.56 -7.90 11.64
N PRO A 86 5.99 -6.66 11.35
CA PRO A 86 7.02 -6.00 12.16
C PRO A 86 6.62 -5.80 13.62
N PHE A 87 5.37 -5.44 13.93
CA PHE A 87 4.88 -5.35 15.32
C PHE A 87 5.04 -6.69 16.06
N ILE A 88 4.63 -7.79 15.42
CA ILE A 88 4.79 -9.14 15.97
C ILE A 88 6.28 -9.47 16.16
N ARG A 89 7.13 -9.24 15.14
CA ARG A 89 8.57 -9.58 15.19
C ARG A 89 9.36 -8.77 16.20
N THR A 90 8.96 -7.52 16.42
CA THR A 90 9.55 -6.63 17.43
C THR A 90 8.92 -6.78 18.81
N ARG A 91 8.12 -7.83 19.02
CA ARG A 91 7.48 -8.17 20.29
C ARG A 91 6.62 -7.03 20.85
N GLY A 92 5.86 -6.38 19.97
CA GLY A 92 4.89 -5.35 20.36
C GLY A 92 5.38 -3.90 20.25
N ARG A 93 6.54 -3.64 19.63
CA ARG A 93 6.91 -2.26 19.31
C ARG A 93 5.93 -1.73 18.27
N TYR A 94 5.14 -0.73 18.65
CA TYR A 94 4.13 -0.12 17.77
C TYR A 94 4.75 0.29 16.44
N SER A 95 4.15 -0.15 15.34
CA SER A 95 4.47 0.32 14.00
C SER A 95 3.49 1.45 13.66
N PRO A 96 3.95 2.69 13.45
CA PRO A 96 3.09 3.76 12.93
C PRO A 96 2.31 3.28 11.71
N GLY A 97 0.98 3.40 11.69
CA GLY A 97 0.12 2.83 10.65
C GLY A 97 -0.54 1.49 11.03
N LEU A 98 -0.16 0.86 12.16
CA LEU A 98 -0.74 -0.40 12.62
C LEU A 98 -2.24 -0.28 12.93
N GLY A 99 -2.65 0.82 13.57
CA GLY A 99 -4.04 1.04 13.97
C GLY A 99 -4.96 1.07 12.74
N THR A 100 -4.64 1.96 11.80
CA THR A 100 -5.37 2.06 10.51
C THR A 100 -5.20 0.81 9.65
N ALA A 101 -4.08 0.09 9.70
CA ALA A 101 -3.94 -1.18 8.99
C ALA A 101 -4.96 -2.23 9.46
N VAL A 102 -5.11 -2.40 10.78
CA VAL A 102 -6.02 -3.39 11.37
C VAL A 102 -7.48 -2.95 11.25
N VAL A 103 -7.77 -1.69 11.52
CA VAL A 103 -9.14 -1.17 11.61
C VAL A 103 -9.71 -0.78 10.23
N LEU A 104 -8.88 -0.35 9.29
CA LEU A 104 -9.32 0.14 7.98
C LEU A 104 -8.82 -0.72 6.82
N PHE A 105 -7.50 -0.97 6.71
CA PHE A 105 -6.96 -1.63 5.51
C PHE A 105 -7.47 -3.07 5.35
N LEU A 106 -7.41 -3.88 6.40
CA LEU A 106 -7.86 -5.27 6.30
C LEU A 106 -9.37 -5.38 6.04
N PRO A 107 -10.26 -4.69 6.79
CA PRO A 107 -11.70 -4.80 6.55
C PRO A 107 -12.11 -4.24 5.19
N ILE A 108 -11.59 -3.08 4.77
CA ILE A 108 -11.95 -2.45 3.49
C ILE A 108 -11.36 -3.25 2.33
N GLY A 109 -10.10 -3.70 2.44
CA GLY A 109 -9.48 -4.54 1.42
C GLY A 109 -10.27 -5.83 1.21
N PHE A 110 -10.66 -6.51 2.29
CA PHE A 110 -11.50 -7.70 2.23
C PHE A 110 -12.89 -7.43 1.64
N ALA A 111 -13.51 -6.29 2.00
CA ALA A 111 -14.80 -5.88 1.46
C ALA A 111 -14.74 -5.64 -0.06
N CYS A 112 -13.65 -5.05 -0.58
CA CYS A 112 -13.47 -4.88 -2.03
C CYS A 112 -13.48 -6.23 -2.78
N TYR A 113 -12.74 -7.22 -2.28
CA TYR A 113 -12.73 -8.56 -2.90
C TYR A 113 -14.07 -9.27 -2.75
N THR A 114 -14.74 -9.12 -1.61
CA THR A 114 -16.06 -9.72 -1.37
C THR A 114 -17.10 -9.14 -2.34
N GLU A 115 -17.11 -7.82 -2.53
CA GLU A 115 -18.01 -7.15 -3.45
C GLU A 115 -17.70 -7.51 -4.90
N ALA A 116 -16.43 -7.53 -5.31
CA ALA A 116 -16.04 -7.97 -6.65
C ALA A 116 -16.47 -9.42 -6.93
N SER A 117 -16.37 -10.29 -5.93
CA SER A 117 -16.85 -11.68 -6.02
C SER A 117 -18.38 -11.74 -6.17
N ALA A 118 -19.12 -11.02 -5.32
CA ALA A 118 -20.58 -10.96 -5.38
C ALA A 118 -21.10 -10.38 -6.71
N ALA A 119 -20.37 -9.43 -7.30
CA ALA A 119 -20.66 -8.84 -8.61
C ALA A 119 -20.22 -9.71 -9.80
N GLY A 120 -19.61 -10.88 -9.58
CA GLY A 120 -19.13 -11.76 -10.65
C GLY A 120 -17.90 -11.23 -11.39
N GLN A 121 -17.17 -10.28 -10.80
CA GLN A 121 -15.99 -9.63 -11.37
C GLN A 121 -14.66 -10.26 -10.89
N LEU A 122 -14.72 -11.16 -9.91
CA LEU A 122 -13.55 -11.83 -9.34
C LEU A 122 -13.48 -13.29 -9.80
N ASP A 123 -12.68 -13.55 -10.83
CA ASP A 123 -12.20 -14.90 -11.11
C ASP A 123 -10.76 -15.11 -10.58
N ALA A 124 -10.21 -16.31 -10.76
CA ALA A 124 -8.86 -16.63 -10.31
C ALA A 124 -7.78 -15.78 -11.00
N GLY A 125 -7.97 -15.42 -12.28
CA GLY A 125 -7.04 -14.59 -13.04
C GLY A 125 -7.02 -13.16 -12.52
N VAL A 126 -8.20 -12.58 -12.24
CA VAL A 126 -8.36 -11.27 -11.61
C VAL A 126 -7.73 -11.26 -10.23
N MET A 127 -8.00 -12.28 -9.40
CA MET A 127 -7.46 -12.38 -8.04
C MET A 127 -5.93 -12.47 -8.03
N VAL A 128 -5.35 -13.33 -8.86
CA VAL A 128 -3.90 -13.47 -8.94
C VAL A 128 -3.28 -12.22 -9.54
N GLY A 129 -3.88 -11.68 -10.61
CA GLY A 129 -3.43 -10.47 -11.28
C GLY A 129 -3.39 -9.27 -10.35
N SER A 130 -4.45 -9.03 -9.57
CA SER A 130 -4.52 -7.92 -8.62
C SER A 130 -3.48 -8.04 -7.51
N ILE A 131 -3.27 -9.25 -6.97
CA ILE A 131 -2.24 -9.50 -5.95
C ILE A 131 -0.84 -9.26 -6.51
N LEU A 132 -0.55 -9.76 -7.71
CA LEU A 132 0.77 -9.57 -8.35
C LEU A 132 1.05 -8.10 -8.67
N ILE A 133 0.07 -7.38 -9.20
CA ILE A 133 0.19 -5.94 -9.46
C ILE A 133 0.38 -5.18 -8.15
N GLY A 134 -0.43 -5.46 -7.12
CA GLY A 134 -0.30 -4.82 -5.80
C GLY A 134 1.05 -5.10 -5.15
N ALA A 135 1.57 -6.33 -5.24
CA ALA A 135 2.89 -6.70 -4.74
C ALA A 135 4.01 -6.00 -5.50
N ALA A 136 3.91 -5.91 -6.84
CA ALA A 136 4.88 -5.19 -7.65
C ALA A 136 4.90 -3.69 -7.32
N LEU A 137 3.73 -3.07 -7.18
CA LEU A 137 3.60 -1.66 -6.79
C LEU A 137 4.20 -1.40 -5.40
N MET A 138 3.99 -2.31 -4.45
CA MET A 138 4.61 -2.22 -3.11
C MET A 138 6.14 -2.41 -3.15
N ALA A 139 6.63 -3.35 -3.96
CA ALA A 139 8.05 -3.65 -4.06
C ALA A 139 8.85 -2.54 -4.76
N MET A 140 8.24 -1.86 -5.75
CA MET A 140 8.90 -0.87 -6.59
C MET A 140 9.64 0.23 -5.80
N PRO A 141 9.02 0.99 -4.87
CA PRO A 141 9.73 2.03 -4.12
C PRO A 141 10.88 1.46 -3.28
N ILE A 142 10.71 0.27 -2.69
CA ILE A 142 11.76 -0.38 -1.89
C ILE A 142 12.96 -0.77 -2.75
N VAL A 143 12.71 -1.29 -3.95
CA VAL A 143 13.76 -1.62 -4.91
C VAL A 143 14.49 -0.35 -5.34
N LEU A 144 13.75 0.72 -5.69
CA LEU A 144 14.33 2.01 -6.08
C LEU A 144 15.20 2.61 -4.97
N LEU A 145 14.74 2.58 -3.72
CA LEU A 145 15.53 3.03 -2.55
C LEU A 145 16.84 2.23 -2.41
N LYS A 146 16.80 0.90 -2.60
CA LYS A 146 17.98 0.04 -2.47
C LYS A 146 18.99 0.19 -3.60
N ILE A 147 18.57 0.63 -4.79
CA ILE A 147 19.46 0.79 -5.94
C ILE A 147 19.95 2.23 -6.13
N ARG A 148 19.25 3.24 -5.61
CA ARG A 148 19.60 4.66 -5.74
C ARG A 148 21.07 4.96 -5.40
N ASP A 149 21.59 4.32 -4.36
CA ASP A 149 22.96 4.57 -3.90
C ASP A 149 24.03 3.77 -4.66
N ARG A 150 23.64 2.92 -5.62
CA ARG A 150 24.60 2.13 -6.42
C ARG A 150 25.37 3.04 -7.39
N PRO A 151 26.66 2.73 -7.65
CA PRO A 151 27.51 3.49 -8.55
C PRO A 151 26.89 3.94 -9.88
N TYR A 152 26.11 3.06 -10.52
CA TYR A 152 25.48 3.31 -11.82
C TYR A 152 24.38 4.39 -11.77
N PHE A 153 23.66 4.52 -10.65
CA PHE A 153 22.52 5.43 -10.53
C PHE A 153 22.88 6.81 -9.96
N ARG A 154 24.11 6.99 -9.46
CA ARG A 154 24.62 8.28 -8.95
C ARG A 154 24.93 9.23 -10.11
N GLN A 155 24.08 10.24 -10.30
CA GLN A 155 24.19 11.24 -11.38
C GLN A 155 25.04 12.46 -11.01
N ASP A 156 25.56 12.50 -9.78
CA ASP A 156 26.35 13.57 -9.19
C ASP A 156 27.87 13.31 -9.27
N ARG A 157 28.28 12.22 -9.95
CA ARG A 157 29.69 11.91 -10.17
C ARG A 157 30.25 12.75 -11.33
N PRO A 158 31.42 13.38 -11.16
CA PRO A 158 32.09 14.12 -12.23
C PRO A 158 32.55 13.20 -13.37
#